data_AF-A0A094ARQ3-F1
#
_entry.id   AF-A0A094ARQ3-F1
#
_cell.length_a   1.000
_cell.length_b   1.000
_cell.length_c   1.000
_cell.angle_alpha   90.00
_cell.angle_beta   90.00
_cell.angle_gamma   90.00
#
_symmetry.space_group_name_H-M   'P 1'
#
loop_
_entity.id
_entity.type
_entity.pdbx_description
1 polymer ?
#
loop_
_entity_poly.entity_id
_entity_poly.type
_entity_poly.pdbx_seq_one_letter_code
_entity_poly.pdbx_strand_id
1 'polypeptide(L)'
;MVAKRQKPMSSKAALPFVTGNKFKRQDLHVKQKKARDSLRRDERFKRKREEDKDPELRRERLARNVPMTIDKKRVWDEEEGDGLNVSVDVEQLRRRRLETAEAGDAMDEDLPEQAEEDDVDSMLGSDEEMDDEEEDVTQRQRDASTAPSIAASTTSTNLDLTPESLALKFPTLFNDEPPPAPKVLLTTSLNSTLHNEAHLLCTLFPNSTYIPRSAHRYGHKFSVREIAKFATNRSYTALVVVKEDAKKPTGLSIVHLPHGPTCHFSIANWVEGKKLPGHGNPTNHYPELILNNFRTPLGLLTARLFLTLFPPQPELQGRQVVTLHNQRDYIFVRRHRYVFRDKRATEKSVVGPDGEK
;
A
#
# COMPACT_ATOMS: atom_id res chain seq x y z
N MET A 1 -33.10 13.22 28.42
CA MET A 1 -33.07 12.07 27.47
C MET A 1 -34.45 11.92 26.83
N VAL A 2 -34.55 11.65 25.52
CA VAL A 2 -35.85 11.35 24.86
C VAL A 2 -35.72 10.06 24.05
N ALA A 3 -36.24 8.96 24.59
CA ALA A 3 -36.26 7.67 23.89
C ALA A 3 -37.22 7.75 22.69
N LYS A 4 -36.69 7.68 21.47
CA LYS A 4 -37.51 7.62 20.24
C LYS A 4 -38.35 6.34 20.25
N ARG A 5 -39.62 6.45 20.63
CA ARG A 5 -40.63 5.37 20.57
C ARG A 5 -40.51 4.62 19.25
N GLN A 6 -40.08 3.36 19.30
CA GLN A 6 -40.17 2.45 18.15
C GLN A 6 -41.65 2.33 17.79
N LYS A 7 -42.02 2.66 16.54
CA LYS A 7 -43.39 2.40 16.06
C LYS A 7 -43.55 0.87 16.00
N PRO A 8 -44.65 0.30 16.53
CA PRO A 8 -44.84 -1.14 16.51
C PRO A 8 -44.86 -1.63 15.06
N MET A 9 -44.17 -2.75 14.82
CA MET A 9 -44.18 -3.44 13.53
C MET A 9 -45.64 -3.73 13.14
N SER A 10 -45.97 -3.54 11.86
CA SER A 10 -47.31 -3.87 11.33
C SER A 10 -47.72 -5.29 11.76
N SER A 11 -48.97 -5.50 12.15
CA SER A 11 -49.47 -6.76 12.73
C SER A 11 -49.24 -7.99 11.85
N LYS A 12 -49.06 -7.81 10.53
CA LYS A 12 -48.69 -8.88 9.57
C LYS A 12 -47.21 -9.32 9.66
N ALA A 13 -46.36 -8.63 10.42
CA ALA A 13 -44.93 -8.89 10.56
C ALA A 13 -44.53 -9.39 11.97
N ALA A 14 -45.44 -9.39 12.94
CA ALA A 14 -45.17 -9.67 14.36
C ALA A 14 -45.74 -11.02 14.85
N LEU A 15 -45.83 -12.03 13.96
CA LEU A 15 -46.40 -13.34 14.28
C LEU A 15 -45.30 -14.40 14.52
N PRO A 16 -45.11 -14.89 15.75
CA PRO A 16 -44.03 -15.82 16.13
C PRO A 16 -44.35 -17.28 15.76
N PHE A 17 -44.64 -17.54 14.48
CA PHE A 17 -44.96 -18.89 14.01
C PHE A 17 -43.71 -19.77 13.83
N VAL A 18 -43.20 -20.31 14.94
CA VAL A 18 -42.19 -21.38 14.95
C VAL A 18 -42.84 -22.69 14.50
N THR A 19 -42.85 -22.94 13.18
CA THR A 19 -43.41 -24.19 12.61
C THR A 19 -42.32 -25.21 12.32
N GLY A 20 -42.46 -26.44 12.83
CA GLY A 20 -41.57 -27.56 12.49
C GLY A 20 -41.59 -27.93 10.99
N ASN A 21 -42.75 -27.79 10.33
CA ASN A 21 -42.91 -28.08 8.90
C ASN A 21 -42.07 -27.13 8.03
N LYS A 22 -41.15 -27.70 7.23
CA LYS A 22 -40.21 -26.98 6.35
C LYS A 22 -40.90 -26.04 5.36
N PHE A 23 -41.95 -26.49 4.67
CA PHE A 23 -42.66 -25.71 3.67
C PHE A 23 -43.38 -24.51 4.29
N LYS A 24 -44.16 -24.75 5.37
CA LYS A 24 -44.84 -23.67 6.11
C LYS A 24 -43.83 -22.63 6.64
N ARG A 25 -42.68 -23.07 7.17
CA ARG A 25 -41.59 -22.18 7.62
C ARG A 25 -41.00 -21.34 6.49
N GLN A 26 -40.79 -21.94 5.31
CA GLN A 26 -40.28 -21.26 4.12
C GLN A 26 -41.27 -20.19 3.62
N ASP A 27 -42.56 -20.52 3.51
CA ASP A 27 -43.61 -19.58 3.10
C ASP A 27 -43.76 -18.41 4.07
N LEU A 28 -43.72 -18.69 5.38
CA LEU A 28 -43.79 -17.66 6.42
C LEU A 28 -42.58 -16.72 6.35
N HIS A 29 -41.36 -17.25 6.19
CA HIS A 29 -40.17 -16.44 6.02
C HIS A 29 -40.22 -15.58 4.73
N VAL A 30 -40.73 -16.11 3.61
CA VAL A 30 -40.92 -15.33 2.37
C VAL A 30 -41.96 -14.22 2.56
N LYS A 31 -43.08 -14.50 3.24
CA LYS A 31 -44.13 -13.50 3.56
C LYS A 31 -43.59 -12.40 4.48
N GLN A 32 -42.89 -12.76 5.56
CA GLN A 32 -42.22 -11.82 6.46
C GLN A 32 -41.16 -10.98 5.74
N LYS A 33 -40.32 -11.59 4.89
CA LYS A 33 -39.33 -10.86 4.08
C LYS A 33 -40.00 -9.84 3.16
N LYS A 34 -41.04 -10.24 2.41
CA LYS A 34 -41.81 -9.33 1.54
C LYS A 34 -42.41 -8.16 2.31
N ALA A 35 -43.04 -8.41 3.47
CA ALA A 35 -43.61 -7.36 4.31
C ALA A 35 -42.54 -6.38 4.84
N ARG A 36 -41.43 -6.91 5.39
CA ARG A 36 -40.31 -6.12 5.91
C ARG A 36 -39.65 -5.28 4.82
N ASP A 37 -39.43 -5.85 3.64
CA ASP A 37 -38.75 -5.16 2.55
C ASP A 37 -39.67 -4.13 1.86
N SER A 38 -41.01 -4.28 1.94
CA SER A 38 -41.98 -3.21 1.62
C SER A 38 -41.88 -2.05 2.60
N LEU A 39 -41.97 -2.31 3.92
CA LEU A 39 -41.85 -1.25 4.94
C LEU A 39 -40.54 -0.46 4.79
N ARG A 40 -39.42 -1.15 4.58
CA ARG A 40 -38.10 -0.55 4.27
C ARG A 40 -38.04 0.23 2.95
N ARG A 41 -38.96 -0.01 2.01
CA ARG A 41 -39.09 0.74 0.74
C ARG A 41 -39.93 2.00 0.97
N ASP A 42 -41.04 1.88 1.70
CA ASP A 42 -41.93 3.00 2.04
C ASP A 42 -41.24 4.02 2.96
N GLU A 43 -40.46 3.56 3.94
CA GLU A 43 -39.57 4.40 4.76
C GLU A 43 -38.50 5.12 3.93
N ARG A 44 -37.92 4.45 2.93
CA ARG A 44 -36.93 5.07 2.04
C ARG A 44 -37.56 6.14 1.14
N PHE A 45 -38.80 5.96 0.68
CA PHE A 45 -39.49 7.00 -0.09
C PHE A 45 -39.97 8.17 0.77
N LYS A 46 -40.45 7.93 1.99
CA LYS A 46 -40.77 9.00 2.95
C LYS A 46 -39.54 9.84 3.25
N ARG A 47 -38.44 9.18 3.63
CA ARG A 47 -37.15 9.86 3.86
C ARG A 47 -36.62 10.59 2.63
N LYS A 48 -36.80 10.05 1.41
CA LYS A 48 -36.43 10.80 0.19
C LYS A 48 -37.25 12.09 0.06
N ARG A 49 -38.57 12.06 0.32
CA ARG A 49 -39.43 13.27 0.29
C ARG A 49 -39.15 14.27 1.42
N GLU A 50 -38.43 13.87 2.45
CA GLU A 50 -37.92 14.72 3.54
C GLU A 50 -36.54 15.31 3.11
N GLU A 51 -35.61 14.47 2.65
CA GLU A 51 -34.30 14.86 2.11
C GLU A 51 -34.35 15.66 0.79
N ASP A 52 -35.43 15.57 0.02
CA ASP A 52 -35.69 16.36 -1.19
C ASP A 52 -36.20 17.78 -0.84
N LYS A 53 -36.60 18.03 0.42
CA LYS A 53 -36.93 19.37 0.94
C LYS A 53 -35.72 19.98 1.63
N ASP A 54 -35.16 19.24 2.59
CA ASP A 54 -34.11 19.71 3.48
C ASP A 54 -32.81 18.95 3.16
N PRO A 55 -31.93 19.48 2.27
CA PRO A 55 -30.75 18.76 1.80
C PRO A 55 -29.69 18.54 2.90
N GLU A 56 -29.81 19.22 4.04
CA GLU A 56 -28.90 19.09 5.17
C GLU A 56 -29.13 17.80 5.95
N LEU A 57 -30.39 17.37 6.11
CA LEU A 57 -30.74 16.06 6.70
C LEU A 57 -30.10 14.90 5.94
N ARG A 58 -29.89 15.07 4.62
CA ARG A 58 -29.20 14.12 3.76
C ARG A 58 -27.68 14.12 3.98
N ARG A 59 -27.05 15.29 4.17
CA ARG A 59 -25.63 15.41 4.54
C ARG A 59 -25.38 14.75 5.90
N GLU A 60 -26.15 15.15 6.91
CA GLU A 60 -26.14 14.55 8.27
C GLU A 60 -26.26 13.02 8.23
N ARG A 61 -27.22 12.49 7.47
CA ARG A 61 -27.43 11.03 7.40
C ARG A 61 -26.25 10.32 6.73
N LEU A 62 -25.61 10.92 5.72
CA LEU A 62 -24.47 10.31 5.05
C LEU A 62 -23.22 10.31 5.95
N ALA A 63 -23.00 11.38 6.73
CA ALA A 63 -21.96 11.41 7.75
C ALA A 63 -22.23 10.42 8.91
N ARG A 64 -23.46 10.36 9.40
CA ARG A 64 -23.88 9.51 10.54
C ARG A 64 -24.03 8.01 10.18
N ASN A 65 -24.14 7.67 8.90
CA ASN A 65 -24.37 6.28 8.44
C ASN A 65 -23.46 5.96 7.24
N VAL A 66 -22.16 6.00 7.50
CA VAL A 66 -21.11 5.52 6.59
C VAL A 66 -21.17 3.98 6.52
N PRO A 67 -21.19 3.36 5.33
CA PRO A 67 -21.18 1.92 5.21
C PRO A 67 -19.81 1.34 5.60
N MET A 68 -19.79 0.42 6.58
CA MET A 68 -18.57 -0.27 7.03
C MET A 68 -18.12 -1.33 6.01
N THR A 69 -17.44 -0.89 4.95
CA THR A 69 -16.75 -1.76 3.97
C THR A 69 -15.59 -2.51 4.64
N ILE A 70 -15.10 -3.58 3.99
CA ILE A 70 -13.91 -4.30 4.47
C ILE A 70 -12.70 -3.35 4.53
N ASP A 71 -12.58 -2.46 3.56
CA ASP A 71 -11.43 -1.55 3.44
C ASP A 71 -11.47 -0.43 4.51
N LYS A 72 -12.68 -0.04 4.98
CA LYS A 72 -12.86 0.80 6.18
C LYS A 72 -12.84 0.02 7.50
N LYS A 73 -12.62 -1.29 7.45
CA LYS A 73 -12.37 -2.18 8.60
C LYS A 73 -10.94 -2.72 8.60
N ARG A 74 -10.07 -2.28 7.68
CA ARG A 74 -8.64 -2.58 7.76
C ARG A 74 -8.10 -1.82 8.97
N VAL A 75 -7.83 -2.55 10.04
CA VAL A 75 -6.88 -2.11 11.05
C VAL A 75 -5.53 -2.00 10.34
N TRP A 76 -4.88 -0.87 10.52
CA TRP A 76 -3.44 -0.76 10.29
C TRP A 76 -2.79 -0.90 11.65
N ASP A 77 -1.64 -1.56 11.69
CA ASP A 77 -0.95 -1.82 12.96
C ASP A 77 -0.35 -0.49 13.44
N GLU A 78 -0.96 0.13 14.47
CA GLU A 78 -0.53 1.39 15.10
C GLU A 78 0.60 1.15 16.12
N GLU A 79 1.49 0.19 15.86
CA GLU A 79 2.63 -0.10 16.74
C GLU A 79 3.76 0.92 16.50
N GLU A 80 4.24 1.55 17.58
CA GLU A 80 5.45 2.37 17.59
C GLU A 80 6.71 1.48 17.41
N GLY A 81 6.97 1.03 16.19
CA GLY A 81 8.10 0.14 15.89
C GLY A 81 8.41 -0.04 14.40
N ASP A 82 9.55 -0.69 14.13
CA ASP A 82 10.09 -0.99 12.79
C ASP A 82 9.30 -2.09 12.04
N GLY A 83 7.99 -2.18 12.29
CA GLY A 83 7.08 -3.16 11.71
C GLY A 83 6.83 -2.88 10.23
N LEU A 84 7.24 -3.81 9.36
CA LEU A 84 7.12 -3.67 7.89
C LEU A 84 5.67 -3.53 7.36
N ASN A 85 4.69 -3.75 8.24
CA ASN A 85 3.24 -3.73 8.01
C ASN A 85 2.55 -2.41 8.39
N VAL A 86 3.19 -1.55 9.22
CA VAL A 86 2.65 -0.25 9.67
C VAL A 86 2.30 0.60 8.45
N SER A 87 1.23 1.41 8.48
CA SER A 87 0.88 2.29 7.34
C SER A 87 1.58 3.63 7.41
N VAL A 88 2.45 3.92 6.44
CA VAL A 88 3.07 5.24 6.25
C VAL A 88 2.24 6.02 5.25
N ASP A 89 1.53 7.06 5.71
CA ASP A 89 0.92 8.01 4.79
C ASP A 89 1.97 9.03 4.33
N VAL A 90 2.62 8.73 3.19
CA VAL A 90 3.72 9.53 2.64
C VAL A 90 3.31 10.98 2.35
N GLU A 91 2.03 11.24 2.09
CA GLU A 91 1.51 12.59 1.89
C GLU A 91 1.49 13.37 3.22
N GLN A 92 1.09 12.72 4.32
CA GLN A 92 1.17 13.30 5.66
C GLN A 92 2.63 13.46 6.12
N LEU A 93 3.50 12.50 5.81
CA LEU A 93 4.93 12.59 6.14
C LEU A 93 5.62 13.75 5.37
N ARG A 94 5.30 13.92 4.09
CA ARG A 94 5.80 15.05 3.28
C ARG A 94 5.27 16.39 3.78
N ARG A 95 3.98 16.44 4.16
CA ARG A 95 3.37 17.63 4.75
C ARG A 95 4.05 17.99 6.07
N ARG A 96 4.23 17.04 6.99
CA ARG A 96 4.97 17.24 8.25
C ARG A 96 6.40 17.74 7.97
N ARG A 97 7.11 17.16 7.00
CA ARG A 97 8.46 17.61 6.60
C ARG A 97 8.50 19.04 6.08
N LEU A 98 7.50 19.44 5.28
CA LEU A 98 7.36 20.80 4.78
C LEU A 98 7.06 21.76 5.94
N GLU A 99 6.09 21.43 6.79
CA GLU A 99 5.73 22.21 7.98
C GLU A 99 6.91 22.34 8.98
N THR A 100 7.79 21.33 9.10
CA THR A 100 9.03 21.44 9.91
C THR A 100 10.16 22.20 9.23
N ALA A 101 10.20 22.26 7.89
CA ALA A 101 11.17 23.06 7.15
C ALA A 101 10.78 24.54 7.18
N GLU A 102 9.51 24.85 6.93
CA GLU A 102 8.91 26.18 7.09
C GLU A 102 9.06 26.69 8.53
N ALA A 103 8.93 25.82 9.54
CA ALA A 103 9.20 26.17 10.94
C ALA A 103 10.70 26.29 11.28
N GLY A 104 11.60 25.77 10.44
CA GLY A 104 13.05 25.96 10.57
C GLY A 104 13.49 27.29 9.98
N ASP A 105 13.09 27.56 8.72
CA ASP A 105 13.31 28.86 8.06
C ASP A 105 12.72 30.01 8.91
N ALA A 106 11.53 29.81 9.51
CA ALA A 106 10.91 30.78 10.41
C ALA A 106 11.58 30.91 11.81
N MET A 107 12.55 30.06 12.15
CA MET A 107 13.42 30.26 13.31
C MET A 107 14.72 30.97 12.93
N ASP A 108 15.23 30.79 11.71
CA ASP A 108 16.40 31.52 11.20
C ASP A 108 16.07 32.99 10.81
N GLU A 109 14.81 33.31 10.46
CA GLU A 109 14.40 34.71 10.22
C GLU A 109 14.27 35.58 11.50
N ASP A 110 14.25 34.98 12.70
CA ASP A 110 13.96 35.67 13.98
C ASP A 110 15.21 35.89 14.87
N LEU A 111 16.43 35.74 14.32
CA LEU A 111 17.69 36.10 15.00
C LEU A 111 18.07 37.59 14.77
N PRO A 112 18.04 38.46 15.79
CA PRO A 112 18.59 39.81 15.67
C PRO A 112 20.12 39.83 15.74
N GLU A 113 20.76 40.54 14.81
CA GLU A 113 22.20 40.85 14.89
C GLU A 113 22.53 41.70 16.14
N GLN A 114 23.25 41.13 17.11
CA GLN A 114 24.05 41.88 18.09
C GLN A 114 25.41 41.21 18.28
N ALA A 115 26.46 42.03 18.36
CA ALA A 115 27.85 41.60 18.32
C ALA A 115 28.56 41.74 19.67
N GLU A 116 29.56 40.88 19.86
CA GLU A 116 30.83 41.07 20.59
C GLU A 116 30.85 41.96 21.86
N GLU A 117 31.18 41.35 23.01
CA GLU A 117 32.56 41.36 23.54
C GLU A 117 32.74 40.30 24.66
N ASP A 118 33.99 40.08 25.08
CA ASP A 118 34.44 38.99 25.97
C ASP A 118 34.09 39.20 27.47
N ASP A 119 34.12 38.13 28.28
CA ASP A 119 35.22 37.96 29.26
C ASP A 119 35.36 36.53 29.80
N VAL A 120 36.51 36.21 30.40
CA VAL A 120 36.86 34.87 30.93
C VAL A 120 37.20 34.88 32.42
N ASP A 121 36.59 33.98 33.20
CA ASP A 121 37.22 33.44 34.43
C ASP A 121 36.66 32.05 34.80
N SER A 122 37.02 31.53 35.98
CA SER A 122 37.27 30.11 36.21
C SER A 122 36.89 29.63 37.63
N MET A 123 36.89 28.30 37.80
CA MET A 123 36.95 27.52 39.05
C MET A 123 36.14 27.97 40.29
N LEU A 124 35.15 27.16 40.67
CA LEU A 124 34.86 26.64 42.04
C LEU A 124 33.63 25.68 41.94
N GLY A 125 33.46 24.63 42.74
CA GLY A 125 34.30 24.05 43.79
C GLY A 125 33.58 23.94 45.14
N SER A 126 33.44 22.71 45.66
CA SER A 126 32.51 22.27 46.74
C SER A 126 31.07 22.05 46.23
N ASP A 127 30.38 20.92 46.42
CA ASP A 127 30.41 19.82 47.42
C ASP A 127 29.62 20.11 48.72
N GLU A 128 28.56 19.33 48.95
CA GLU A 128 27.76 19.21 50.17
C GLU A 128 26.84 17.96 50.07
N GLU A 129 27.06 16.94 50.91
CA GLU A 129 26.24 15.71 51.05
C GLU A 129 25.27 15.81 52.26
N MET A 130 24.12 15.11 52.24
CA MET A 130 23.41 14.65 53.46
C MET A 130 22.31 13.61 53.18
N ASP A 131 21.96 12.79 54.19
CA ASP A 131 21.38 11.44 54.03
C ASP A 131 19.88 11.24 54.41
N ASP A 132 19.25 10.22 53.79
CA ASP A 132 18.41 9.11 54.30
C ASP A 132 17.08 9.22 55.16
N GLU A 133 16.41 8.05 55.23
CA GLU A 133 15.33 7.52 56.13
C GLU A 133 13.85 7.33 55.61
N GLU A 134 13.53 6.07 55.21
CA GLU A 134 12.28 5.18 55.29
C GLU A 134 10.84 5.68 54.89
N GLU A 135 9.77 4.88 54.65
CA GLU A 135 9.44 3.41 54.74
C GLU A 135 8.44 2.97 53.60
N ASP A 136 7.67 1.87 53.70
CA ASP A 136 6.66 1.38 52.71
C ASP A 136 5.23 2.01 52.91
N VAL A 137 4.07 1.38 53.22
CA VAL A 137 3.68 -0.01 53.54
C VAL A 137 2.46 -0.46 52.71
N THR A 138 2.64 -1.48 51.86
CA THR A 138 1.58 -2.26 51.16
C THR A 138 0.85 -1.58 49.96
N GLN A 139 0.29 -2.29 48.96
CA GLN A 139 -0.10 -3.72 48.85
C GLN A 139 0.37 -4.39 47.55
N ARG A 140 0.81 -5.66 47.63
CA ARG A 140 1.14 -6.52 46.47
C ARG A 140 -0.04 -7.40 46.06
N GLN A 141 -0.33 -7.52 44.76
CA GLN A 141 -1.07 -8.68 44.21
C GLN A 141 -0.52 -9.20 42.87
N ARG A 142 0.39 -10.18 43.00
CA ARG A 142 0.54 -11.38 42.14
C ARG A 142 1.04 -11.19 40.70
N ASP A 143 2.35 -11.35 40.56
CA ASP A 143 3.03 -11.64 39.30
C ASP A 143 2.60 -12.99 38.69
N ALA A 144 2.70 -13.07 37.36
CA ALA A 144 2.85 -14.33 36.63
C ALA A 144 4.08 -14.16 35.71
N SER A 145 5.14 -14.94 35.95
CA SER A 145 6.47 -14.60 35.47
C SER A 145 6.82 -15.13 34.09
N THR A 146 7.50 -14.30 33.29
CA THR A 146 8.42 -14.70 32.23
C THR A 146 9.53 -13.67 32.21
N ALA A 147 10.78 -14.09 32.47
CA ALA A 147 11.85 -13.18 32.80
C ALA A 147 12.41 -12.44 31.56
N PRO A 148 12.64 -11.11 31.63
CA PRO A 148 13.37 -10.37 30.61
C PRO A 148 14.88 -10.62 30.75
N SER A 149 15.57 -10.89 29.63
CA SER A 149 17.04 -10.98 29.60
C SER A 149 17.66 -9.58 29.50
N ILE A 150 18.66 -9.31 30.34
CA ILE A 150 19.30 -8.00 30.49
C ILE A 150 20.02 -7.56 29.20
N ALA A 151 19.57 -6.46 28.61
CA ALA A 151 20.35 -5.56 27.76
C ALA A 151 19.91 -4.13 28.13
N ALA A 152 20.87 -3.23 28.35
CA ALA A 152 20.58 -1.91 28.91
C ALA A 152 19.96 -0.98 27.84
N SER A 153 18.77 -0.46 28.11
CA SER A 153 18.18 0.62 27.32
C SER A 153 18.79 1.96 27.72
N THR A 154 19.63 2.52 26.85
CA THR A 154 20.02 3.94 26.87
C THR A 154 19.87 4.52 25.46
N THR A 155 19.73 5.85 25.37
CA THR A 155 19.45 6.59 24.12
C THR A 155 18.07 6.31 23.52
N SER A 156 17.04 6.82 24.18
CA SER A 156 15.77 7.19 23.55
C SER A 156 15.94 8.41 22.65
N THR A 157 15.51 8.37 21.38
CA THR A 157 14.75 9.44 20.68
C THR A 157 14.45 9.08 19.22
N ASN A 158 13.20 9.33 18.80
CA ASN A 158 12.74 9.69 17.45
C ASN A 158 13.29 8.89 16.23
N LEU A 159 12.57 7.84 15.83
CA LEU A 159 12.78 7.10 14.57
C LEU A 159 11.64 7.30 13.54
N ASP A 160 11.19 8.55 13.40
CA ASP A 160 10.01 9.00 12.63
C ASP A 160 10.25 9.02 11.09
N LEU A 161 11.08 8.08 10.59
CA LEU A 161 11.86 8.22 9.36
C LEU A 161 11.84 6.96 8.47
N THR A 162 10.66 6.35 8.32
CA THR A 162 10.42 5.13 7.54
C THR A 162 10.94 5.08 6.09
N PRO A 163 11.06 6.18 5.29
CA PRO A 163 11.76 6.11 4.00
C PRO A 163 13.28 6.04 4.14
N GLU A 164 13.86 6.67 5.17
CA GLU A 164 15.31 6.76 5.35
C GLU A 164 15.88 5.54 6.09
N SER A 165 15.13 4.96 7.02
CA SER A 165 15.48 3.64 7.57
C SER A 165 15.48 2.55 6.49
N LEU A 166 14.57 2.64 5.50
CA LEU A 166 14.61 1.80 4.29
C LEU A 166 15.78 2.15 3.36
N ALA A 167 16.15 3.42 3.23
CA ALA A 167 17.30 3.83 2.44
C ALA A 167 18.62 3.32 3.03
N LEU A 168 18.81 3.41 4.35
CA LEU A 168 19.95 2.83 5.06
C LEU A 168 20.01 1.30 4.93
N LYS A 169 18.84 0.61 4.96
CA LYS A 169 18.75 -0.85 4.78
C LYS A 169 18.98 -1.30 3.32
N PHE A 170 18.63 -0.47 2.33
CA PHE A 170 18.68 -0.82 0.90
C PHE A 170 19.20 0.34 0.02
N PRO A 171 20.43 0.84 0.22
CA PRO A 171 20.92 2.05 -0.44
C PRO A 171 20.87 1.93 -1.96
N THR A 172 21.27 0.78 -2.51
CA THR A 172 21.23 0.50 -3.97
C THR A 172 19.83 0.60 -4.59
N LEU A 173 18.75 0.57 -3.82
CA LEU A 173 17.37 0.76 -4.27
C LEU A 173 16.89 2.21 -4.12
N PHE A 174 17.37 2.91 -3.09
CA PHE A 174 16.87 4.22 -2.64
C PHE A 174 17.79 5.40 -2.90
N ASN A 175 19.03 5.20 -3.36
CA ASN A 175 19.90 6.29 -3.85
C ASN A 175 19.12 7.20 -4.81
N ASP A 176 19.14 8.51 -4.56
CA ASP A 176 18.43 9.52 -5.36
C ASP A 176 19.33 10.21 -6.41
N GLU A 177 20.53 9.67 -6.64
CA GLU A 177 21.24 9.87 -7.91
C GLU A 177 20.33 9.47 -9.09
N PRO A 178 20.35 10.20 -10.23
CA PRO A 178 19.49 9.89 -11.36
C PRO A 178 19.76 8.46 -11.88
N PRO A 179 18.81 7.53 -11.76
CA PRO A 179 19.11 6.11 -11.92
C PRO A 179 19.52 5.80 -13.37
N PRO A 180 20.62 5.04 -13.58
CA PRO A 180 21.06 4.69 -14.92
C PRO A 180 19.95 3.92 -15.64
N ALA A 181 19.80 4.17 -16.95
CA ALA A 181 18.74 3.58 -17.75
C ALA A 181 18.64 2.06 -17.51
N PRO A 182 17.47 1.55 -17.08
CA PRO A 182 17.37 0.19 -16.56
C PRO A 182 17.74 -0.81 -17.65
N LYS A 183 18.42 -1.88 -17.24
CA LYS A 183 18.86 -2.95 -18.14
C LYS A 183 18.44 -4.26 -17.49
N VAL A 184 17.36 -4.83 -18.00
CA VAL A 184 16.62 -5.91 -17.33
C VAL A 184 16.90 -7.25 -18.00
N LEU A 185 17.61 -8.16 -17.32
CA LEU A 185 17.79 -9.52 -17.82
C LEU A 185 16.55 -10.34 -17.46
N LEU A 186 15.80 -10.81 -18.45
CA LEU A 186 14.65 -11.69 -18.24
C LEU A 186 15.01 -13.14 -18.55
N THR A 187 14.70 -14.03 -17.62
CA THR A 187 14.97 -15.47 -17.72
C THR A 187 13.76 -16.28 -17.24
N THR A 188 13.73 -17.57 -17.58
CA THR A 188 12.69 -18.51 -17.14
C THR A 188 13.26 -19.57 -16.18
N SER A 189 12.39 -20.34 -15.53
CA SER A 189 12.78 -21.53 -14.77
C SER A 189 13.48 -22.59 -15.63
N LEU A 190 14.21 -23.51 -15.00
CA LEU A 190 14.88 -24.62 -15.69
C LEU A 190 13.87 -25.43 -16.51
N ASN A 191 14.20 -25.69 -17.78
CA ASN A 191 13.37 -26.43 -18.75
C ASN A 191 11.94 -25.85 -18.95
N SER A 192 11.76 -24.55 -18.72
CA SER A 192 10.47 -23.87 -18.92
C SER A 192 10.06 -23.80 -20.40
N THR A 193 8.75 -23.90 -20.64
CA THR A 193 8.07 -23.73 -21.94
C THR A 193 7.54 -22.30 -22.18
N LEU A 194 7.57 -21.43 -21.16
CA LEU A 194 6.97 -20.08 -21.16
C LEU A 194 7.78 -19.01 -21.95
N HIS A 195 8.27 -19.36 -23.13
CA HIS A 195 9.04 -18.45 -23.97
C HIS A 195 8.17 -17.30 -24.52
N ASN A 196 6.90 -17.56 -24.83
CA ASN A 196 5.98 -16.55 -25.35
C ASN A 196 5.64 -15.50 -24.28
N GLU A 197 5.38 -15.95 -23.06
CA GLU A 197 5.10 -15.12 -21.89
C GLU A 197 6.33 -14.30 -21.49
N ALA A 198 7.53 -14.88 -21.59
CA ALA A 198 8.80 -14.17 -21.41
C ALA A 198 8.98 -13.03 -22.45
N HIS A 199 8.69 -13.27 -23.73
CA HIS A 199 8.70 -12.21 -24.76
C HIS A 199 7.59 -11.16 -24.53
N LEU A 200 6.41 -11.54 -24.04
CA LEU A 200 5.36 -10.59 -23.66
C LEU A 200 5.78 -9.69 -22.49
N LEU A 201 6.49 -10.23 -21.49
CA LEU A 201 7.09 -9.43 -20.42
C LEU A 201 8.23 -8.54 -20.92
N CYS A 202 9.00 -8.97 -21.92
CA CYS A 202 9.97 -8.08 -22.58
C CYS A 202 9.29 -6.96 -23.39
N THR A 203 8.02 -7.15 -23.77
CA THR A 203 7.17 -6.10 -24.36
C THR A 203 6.52 -5.21 -23.28
N LEU A 204 6.70 -5.51 -21.98
CA LEU A 204 6.19 -4.73 -20.85
C LEU A 204 7.29 -3.88 -20.20
N PHE A 205 8.45 -4.49 -19.92
CA PHE A 205 9.61 -3.82 -19.33
C PHE A 205 10.53 -3.27 -20.44
N PRO A 206 10.77 -1.95 -20.51
CA PRO A 206 11.74 -1.37 -21.44
C PRO A 206 13.15 -1.93 -21.25
N ASN A 207 13.99 -1.85 -22.29
CA ASN A 207 15.41 -2.23 -22.26
C ASN A 207 15.69 -3.63 -21.68
N SER A 208 14.74 -4.55 -21.88
CA SER A 208 14.82 -5.91 -21.37
C SER A 208 15.33 -6.90 -22.43
N THR A 209 16.12 -7.87 -22.00
CA THR A 209 16.66 -8.93 -22.86
C THR A 209 16.19 -10.30 -22.38
N TYR A 210 15.55 -11.08 -23.25
CA TYR A 210 15.21 -12.47 -22.91
C TYR A 210 16.40 -13.39 -23.17
N ILE A 211 16.78 -14.19 -22.18
CA ILE A 211 17.70 -15.31 -22.34
C ILE A 211 17.07 -16.59 -21.76
N PRO A 212 16.86 -17.66 -22.56
CA PRO A 212 16.32 -18.92 -22.06
C PRO A 212 17.37 -19.62 -21.18
N ARG A 213 16.97 -19.99 -19.95
CA ARG A 213 17.88 -20.57 -18.94
C ARG A 213 18.35 -22.01 -19.26
N SER A 214 17.63 -22.72 -20.13
CA SER A 214 17.96 -24.06 -20.58
C SER A 214 17.72 -24.13 -22.09
N ALA A 215 18.79 -24.05 -22.88
CA ALA A 215 18.72 -24.07 -24.34
C ALA A 215 19.04 -25.47 -24.94
N HIS A 216 19.84 -26.28 -24.24
CA HIS A 216 20.27 -27.60 -24.70
C HIS A 216 20.08 -28.66 -23.61
N ARG A 217 19.52 -29.82 -23.97
CA ARG A 217 19.18 -30.91 -23.03
C ARG A 217 20.38 -31.37 -22.18
N TYR A 218 21.59 -31.31 -22.75
CA TYR A 218 22.84 -31.72 -22.12
C TYR A 218 23.73 -30.54 -21.72
N GLY A 219 23.21 -29.30 -21.77
CA GLY A 219 23.94 -28.10 -21.35
C GLY A 219 24.05 -27.95 -19.82
N HIS A 220 25.01 -27.14 -19.37
CA HIS A 220 25.14 -26.81 -17.95
C HIS A 220 23.89 -26.05 -17.44
N LYS A 221 23.34 -26.49 -16.31
CA LYS A 221 22.11 -25.93 -15.72
C LYS A 221 22.43 -24.80 -14.74
N PHE A 222 22.69 -23.61 -15.27
CA PHE A 222 23.10 -22.46 -14.46
C PHE A 222 22.17 -22.19 -13.27
N SER A 223 22.74 -21.98 -12.08
CA SER A 223 21.97 -21.53 -10.92
C SER A 223 21.57 -20.05 -11.05
N VAL A 224 20.55 -19.60 -10.30
CA VAL A 224 20.18 -18.17 -10.28
C VAL A 224 21.34 -17.32 -9.73
N ARG A 225 22.16 -17.87 -8.83
CA ARG A 225 23.37 -17.22 -8.29
C ARG A 225 24.46 -17.02 -9.35
N GLU A 226 24.66 -17.98 -10.25
CA GLU A 226 25.57 -17.81 -11.41
C GLU A 226 25.01 -16.78 -12.40
N ILE A 227 23.71 -16.85 -12.72
CA ILE A 227 23.06 -15.91 -13.63
C ILE A 227 23.15 -14.47 -13.08
N ALA A 228 22.95 -14.28 -11.77
CA ALA A 228 23.15 -12.99 -11.11
C ALA A 228 24.60 -12.48 -11.24
N LYS A 229 25.62 -13.34 -11.01
CA LYS A 229 27.02 -12.98 -11.23
C LYS A 229 27.29 -12.57 -12.69
N PHE A 230 26.80 -13.34 -13.67
CA PHE A 230 26.96 -13.00 -15.08
C PHE A 230 26.19 -11.73 -15.50
N ALA A 231 25.07 -11.43 -14.83
CA ALA A 231 24.29 -10.21 -15.05
C ALA A 231 25.01 -8.97 -14.48
N THR A 232 25.51 -9.05 -13.25
CA THR A 232 26.36 -8.02 -12.64
C THR A 232 27.60 -7.72 -13.50
N ASN A 233 28.33 -8.76 -13.93
CA ASN A 233 29.50 -8.62 -14.82
C ASN A 233 29.16 -8.05 -16.21
N ARG A 234 27.88 -7.95 -16.57
CA ARG A 234 27.37 -7.39 -17.82
C ARG A 234 26.53 -6.11 -17.59
N SER A 235 26.69 -5.45 -16.44
CA SER A 235 26.00 -4.21 -16.05
C SER A 235 24.47 -4.24 -16.20
N TYR A 236 23.83 -5.36 -15.89
CA TYR A 236 22.37 -5.43 -15.72
C TYR A 236 21.97 -4.89 -14.35
N THR A 237 20.93 -4.05 -14.32
CA THR A 237 20.39 -3.45 -13.08
C THR A 237 19.42 -4.38 -12.36
N ALA A 238 18.71 -5.22 -13.10
CA ALA A 238 17.75 -6.18 -12.55
C ALA A 238 17.77 -7.52 -13.29
N LEU A 239 17.52 -8.60 -12.54
CA LEU A 239 17.28 -9.94 -13.05
C LEU A 239 15.84 -10.36 -12.71
N VAL A 240 15.06 -10.65 -13.75
CA VAL A 240 13.68 -11.13 -13.65
C VAL A 240 13.67 -12.63 -13.98
N VAL A 241 13.12 -13.45 -13.09
CA VAL A 241 12.99 -14.90 -13.27
C VAL A 241 11.52 -15.29 -13.22
N VAL A 242 10.97 -15.75 -14.36
CA VAL A 242 9.61 -16.29 -14.45
C VAL A 242 9.61 -17.75 -14.02
N LYS A 243 8.76 -18.10 -13.05
CA LYS A 243 8.50 -19.48 -12.64
C LYS A 243 7.25 -20.03 -13.35
N GLU A 244 7.42 -21.18 -13.97
CA GLU A 244 6.33 -22.00 -14.51
C GLU A 244 5.82 -23.02 -13.49
N ASP A 245 4.51 -23.30 -13.54
CA ASP A 245 3.95 -24.59 -13.15
C ASP A 245 2.83 -24.98 -14.15
N ALA A 246 2.70 -26.27 -14.47
CA ALA A 246 1.68 -26.81 -15.40
C ALA A 246 1.47 -25.99 -16.70
N LYS A 247 2.56 -25.50 -17.33
CA LYS A 247 2.55 -24.60 -18.52
C LYS A 247 1.82 -23.27 -18.31
N LYS A 248 1.88 -22.72 -17.10
CA LYS A 248 1.36 -21.38 -16.73
C LYS A 248 2.39 -20.63 -15.90
N PRO A 249 2.51 -19.30 -16.04
CA PRO A 249 3.30 -18.49 -15.12
C PRO A 249 2.64 -18.47 -13.74
N THR A 250 3.36 -18.93 -12.71
CA THR A 250 2.86 -19.01 -11.32
C THR A 250 3.68 -18.19 -10.33
N GLY A 251 4.85 -17.69 -10.74
CA GLY A 251 5.62 -16.76 -9.91
C GLY A 251 6.56 -15.88 -10.73
N LEU A 252 6.86 -14.71 -10.18
CA LEU A 252 7.83 -13.75 -10.72
C LEU A 252 8.83 -13.42 -9.61
N SER A 253 10.12 -13.67 -9.85
CA SER A 253 11.18 -13.27 -8.93
C SER A 253 11.93 -12.09 -9.53
N ILE A 254 12.01 -10.98 -8.82
CA ILE A 254 12.76 -9.80 -9.24
C ILE A 254 13.92 -9.63 -8.27
N VAL A 255 15.14 -9.66 -8.79
CA VAL A 255 16.40 -9.46 -8.06
C VAL A 255 16.99 -8.13 -8.51
N HIS A 256 17.21 -7.21 -7.58
CA HIS A 256 17.95 -5.98 -7.85
C HIS A 256 19.47 -6.25 -7.79
N LEU A 257 20.23 -5.73 -8.75
CA LEU A 257 21.66 -5.98 -8.93
C LEU A 257 22.46 -4.65 -8.89
N PRO A 258 23.74 -4.64 -8.45
CA PRO A 258 24.60 -5.80 -8.17
C PRO A 258 24.37 -6.44 -6.79
N HIS A 259 23.98 -5.64 -5.80
CA HIS A 259 23.70 -6.06 -4.43
C HIS A 259 22.39 -5.40 -4.01
N GLY A 260 21.29 -6.15 -3.94
CA GLY A 260 19.98 -5.59 -3.67
C GLY A 260 18.94 -6.64 -3.26
N PRO A 261 17.74 -6.19 -2.87
CA PRO A 261 16.67 -7.09 -2.43
C PRO A 261 16.21 -8.03 -3.54
N THR A 262 15.69 -9.19 -3.13
CA THR A 262 14.98 -10.13 -4.00
C THR A 262 13.52 -10.21 -3.54
N CYS A 263 12.60 -9.85 -4.42
CA CYS A 263 11.16 -9.98 -4.16
C CYS A 263 10.57 -11.11 -4.99
N HIS A 264 9.90 -12.05 -4.32
CA HIS A 264 9.20 -13.18 -4.93
C HIS A 264 7.69 -12.92 -4.90
N PHE A 265 7.09 -12.73 -6.09
CA PHE A 265 5.66 -12.52 -6.28
C PHE A 265 4.98 -13.81 -6.78
N SER A 266 3.78 -14.09 -6.29
CA SER A 266 2.93 -15.19 -6.80
C SER A 266 2.00 -14.65 -7.89
N ILE A 267 1.95 -15.32 -9.04
CA ILE A 267 1.05 -14.96 -10.14
C ILE A 267 -0.23 -15.80 -10.03
N ALA A 268 -1.29 -15.20 -9.46
CA ALA A 268 -2.57 -15.87 -9.27
C ALA A 268 -3.43 -15.93 -10.55
N ASN A 269 -3.33 -14.93 -11.43
CA ASN A 269 -4.09 -14.85 -12.67
C ASN A 269 -3.24 -14.21 -13.78
N TRP A 270 -3.27 -14.78 -14.98
CA TRP A 270 -2.52 -14.33 -16.15
C TRP A 270 -3.44 -14.26 -17.37
N VAL A 271 -3.58 -13.06 -17.95
CA VAL A 271 -4.42 -12.82 -19.13
C VAL A 271 -3.60 -12.03 -20.16
N GLU A 272 -3.30 -12.66 -21.29
CA GLU A 272 -2.61 -12.02 -22.41
C GLU A 272 -3.44 -10.85 -23.00
N GLY A 273 -2.77 -9.80 -23.46
CA GLY A 273 -3.42 -8.65 -24.10
C GLY A 273 -4.34 -9.03 -25.27
N LYS A 274 -3.95 -10.03 -26.08
CA LYS A 274 -4.76 -10.55 -27.22
C LYS A 274 -6.12 -11.13 -26.79
N LYS A 275 -6.26 -11.56 -25.53
CA LYS A 275 -7.50 -12.14 -24.98
C LYS A 275 -8.44 -11.08 -24.38
N LEU A 276 -8.00 -9.82 -24.30
CA LEU A 276 -8.83 -8.71 -23.81
C LEU A 276 -9.68 -8.10 -24.93
N PRO A 277 -10.96 -7.76 -24.68
CA PRO A 277 -11.79 -7.05 -25.64
C PRO A 277 -11.27 -5.62 -25.83
N GLY A 278 -11.25 -5.14 -27.08
CA GLY A 278 -10.77 -3.78 -27.40
C GLY A 278 -9.27 -3.58 -27.16
N HIS A 279 -8.44 -4.65 -27.25
CA HIS A 279 -7.00 -4.51 -27.15
C HIS A 279 -6.42 -3.69 -28.32
N GLY A 280 -5.53 -2.76 -28.01
CA GLY A 280 -4.74 -2.04 -29.00
C GLY A 280 -3.36 -2.70 -29.19
N ASN A 281 -2.74 -2.46 -30.34
CA ASN A 281 -1.35 -2.85 -30.56
C ASN A 281 -0.41 -2.06 -29.62
N PRO A 282 0.60 -2.70 -29.02
CA PRO A 282 1.64 -1.99 -28.27
C PRO A 282 2.49 -1.15 -29.22
N THR A 283 2.90 0.04 -28.77
CA THR A 283 3.95 0.85 -29.44
C THR A 283 5.25 0.77 -28.63
N ASN A 284 6.38 1.13 -29.24
CA ASN A 284 7.70 1.03 -28.59
C ASN A 284 8.03 2.24 -27.68
N HIS A 285 7.01 2.95 -27.19
CA HIS A 285 7.18 4.12 -26.34
C HIS A 285 7.27 3.73 -24.86
N TYR A 286 8.14 4.39 -24.09
CA TYR A 286 8.26 4.14 -22.66
C TYR A 286 6.98 4.58 -21.92
N PRO A 287 6.31 3.69 -21.16
CA PRO A 287 5.05 3.99 -20.51
C PRO A 287 5.25 4.81 -19.23
N GLU A 288 4.25 5.62 -18.90
CA GLU A 288 4.08 6.21 -17.57
C GLU A 288 3.77 5.12 -16.54
N LEU A 289 4.23 5.29 -15.30
CA LEU A 289 4.02 4.33 -14.20
C LEU A 289 3.10 4.94 -13.14
N ILE A 290 2.02 4.23 -12.78
CA ILE A 290 1.10 4.64 -11.71
C ILE A 290 1.09 3.57 -10.62
N LEU A 291 1.49 3.96 -9.40
CA LEU A 291 1.61 3.07 -8.23
C LEU A 291 0.55 3.46 -7.18
N ASN A 292 -0.52 2.68 -7.07
CA ASN A 292 -1.64 2.98 -6.17
C ASN A 292 -1.61 2.10 -4.91
N ASN A 293 -1.90 2.69 -3.74
CA ASN A 293 -2.06 2.04 -2.43
C ASN A 293 -0.81 1.32 -1.88
N PHE A 294 0.40 1.78 -2.24
CA PHE A 294 1.66 1.31 -1.67
C PHE A 294 2.04 2.13 -0.42
N ARG A 295 1.28 2.00 0.67
CA ARG A 295 1.43 2.83 1.89
C ARG A 295 2.30 2.22 3.00
N THR A 296 2.44 0.90 3.11
CA THR A 296 3.31 0.31 4.16
C THR A 296 4.80 0.40 3.77
N PRO A 297 5.78 0.30 4.70
CA PRO A 297 7.20 0.20 4.35
C PRO A 297 7.51 -0.89 3.32
N LEU A 298 6.88 -2.08 3.45
CA LEU A 298 6.94 -3.13 2.43
C LEU A 298 6.33 -2.67 1.09
N GLY A 299 5.25 -1.89 1.14
CA GLY A 299 4.67 -1.21 -0.01
C GLY A 299 5.64 -0.24 -0.68
N LEU A 300 6.35 0.60 0.08
CA LEU A 300 7.32 1.56 -0.44
C LEU A 300 8.54 0.88 -1.07
N LEU A 301 9.06 -0.19 -0.44
CA LEU A 301 10.12 -1.03 -0.99
C LEU A 301 9.68 -1.68 -2.31
N THR A 302 8.51 -2.31 -2.34
CA THR A 302 8.01 -2.94 -3.58
C THR A 302 7.67 -1.92 -4.66
N ALA A 303 7.17 -0.73 -4.30
CA ALA A 303 6.96 0.39 -5.23
C ALA A 303 8.27 0.89 -5.85
N ARG A 304 9.32 1.14 -5.05
CA ARG A 304 10.65 1.57 -5.55
C ARG A 304 11.29 0.47 -6.42
N LEU A 305 11.13 -0.81 -6.05
CA LEU A 305 11.58 -1.94 -6.87
C LEU A 305 10.83 -2.05 -8.22
N PHE A 306 9.54 -1.73 -8.28
CA PHE A 306 8.86 -1.64 -9.57
C PHE A 306 9.29 -0.41 -10.36
N LEU A 307 9.57 0.72 -9.70
CA LEU A 307 10.07 1.95 -10.34
C LEU A 307 11.43 1.72 -11.03
N THR A 308 12.37 1.01 -10.40
CA THR A 308 13.70 0.73 -10.98
C THR A 308 13.69 -0.22 -12.19
N LEU A 309 12.53 -0.79 -12.56
CA LEU A 309 12.35 -1.56 -13.81
C LEU A 309 11.90 -0.72 -15.01
N PHE A 310 11.55 0.55 -14.81
CA PHE A 310 11.11 1.46 -15.88
C PHE A 310 12.06 2.67 -15.99
N PRO A 311 12.28 3.23 -17.20
CA PRO A 311 13.06 4.45 -17.36
C PRO A 311 12.42 5.63 -16.58
N PRO A 312 13.23 6.51 -15.96
CA PRO A 312 12.70 7.64 -15.19
C PRO A 312 12.02 8.72 -16.07
N GLN A 313 12.24 8.70 -17.38
CA GLN A 313 11.63 9.61 -18.35
C GLN A 313 10.63 8.84 -19.24
N PRO A 314 9.31 8.98 -19.01
CA PRO A 314 8.28 8.34 -19.84
C PRO A 314 7.96 9.14 -21.11
N GLU A 315 7.58 8.45 -22.19
CA GLU A 315 7.28 9.06 -23.48
C GLU A 315 5.78 9.36 -23.63
N LEU A 316 5.37 10.52 -23.12
CA LEU A 316 3.96 10.99 -23.10
C LEU A 316 3.28 10.94 -24.48
N GLN A 317 4.04 11.09 -25.57
CA GLN A 317 3.54 10.95 -26.96
C GLN A 317 2.88 9.59 -27.23
N GLY A 318 3.39 8.51 -26.62
CA GLY A 318 2.82 7.18 -26.76
C GLY A 318 1.46 7.01 -26.07
N ARG A 319 1.17 7.84 -25.06
CA ARG A 319 0.00 7.77 -24.17
C ARG A 319 -0.20 6.37 -23.58
N GLN A 320 0.90 5.72 -23.19
CA GLN A 320 0.89 4.40 -22.53
C GLN A 320 1.05 4.58 -21.03
N VAL A 321 0.29 3.81 -20.25
CA VAL A 321 0.39 3.76 -18.79
C VAL A 321 0.45 2.30 -18.34
N VAL A 322 1.34 1.99 -17.41
CA VAL A 322 1.31 0.76 -16.60
C VAL A 322 0.82 1.14 -15.20
N THR A 323 -0.40 0.73 -14.86
CA THR A 323 -0.88 0.80 -13.46
C THR A 323 -0.44 -0.45 -12.70
N LEU A 324 0.07 -0.26 -11.50
CA LEU A 324 0.13 -1.26 -10.44
C LEU A 324 -0.78 -0.77 -9.31
N HIS A 325 -1.88 -1.48 -9.06
CA HIS A 325 -2.83 -1.13 -8.01
C HIS A 325 -2.83 -2.21 -6.93
N ASN A 326 -2.34 -1.87 -5.74
CA ASN A 326 -2.43 -2.73 -4.57
C ASN A 326 -3.86 -2.70 -4.00
N GLN A 327 -4.49 -3.87 -3.85
CA GLN A 327 -5.75 -4.00 -3.15
C GLN A 327 -5.76 -5.28 -2.31
N ARG A 328 -5.73 -5.12 -0.98
CA ARG A 328 -5.63 -6.23 -0.01
C ARG A 328 -4.49 -7.18 -0.38
N ASP A 329 -3.36 -6.56 -0.69
CA ASP A 329 -2.05 -7.18 -0.88
C ASP A 329 -1.96 -8.03 -2.18
N TYR A 330 -3.00 -7.96 -3.03
CA TYR A 330 -2.94 -8.30 -4.45
C TYR A 330 -2.55 -7.07 -5.28
N ILE A 331 -1.46 -7.18 -6.03
CA ILE A 331 -1.02 -6.12 -6.96
C ILE A 331 -1.60 -6.38 -8.35
N PHE A 332 -2.58 -5.59 -8.75
CA PHE A 332 -3.17 -5.63 -10.09
C PHE A 332 -2.31 -4.81 -11.07
N VAL A 333 -1.52 -5.52 -11.89
CA VAL A 333 -0.69 -4.91 -12.95
C VAL A 333 -1.50 -4.83 -14.26
N ARG A 334 -1.61 -3.63 -14.86
CA ARG A 334 -2.31 -3.44 -16.14
C ARG A 334 -1.70 -2.34 -17.01
N ARG A 335 -1.16 -2.73 -18.16
CA ARG A 335 -0.88 -1.78 -19.25
C ARG A 335 -2.16 -1.36 -19.96
N HIS A 336 -2.30 -0.07 -20.22
CA HIS A 336 -3.40 0.52 -20.98
C HIS A 336 -2.93 1.80 -21.69
N ARG A 337 -3.82 2.43 -22.46
CA ARG A 337 -3.58 3.73 -23.12
C ARG A 337 -4.69 4.70 -22.76
N TYR A 338 -4.36 5.97 -22.56
CA TYR A 338 -5.34 7.03 -22.36
C TYR A 338 -5.56 7.85 -23.64
N VAL A 339 -6.69 8.55 -23.68
CA VAL A 339 -6.98 9.58 -24.66
C VAL A 339 -7.63 10.71 -23.86
N PHE A 340 -6.98 11.88 -23.81
CA PHE A 340 -7.61 13.08 -23.29
C PHE A 340 -8.87 13.38 -24.12
N ARG A 341 -9.98 13.61 -23.41
CA ARG A 341 -11.30 13.92 -23.96
C ARG A 341 -11.92 14.96 -23.05
N ASP A 342 -12.64 15.89 -23.64
CA ASP A 342 -13.42 16.86 -22.88
C ASP A 342 -14.50 16.14 -22.05
N LYS A 343 -14.64 16.55 -20.78
CA LYS A 343 -15.58 15.92 -19.84
C LYS A 343 -17.00 16.03 -20.39
N ARG A 344 -17.61 14.90 -20.76
CA ARG A 344 -19.01 14.90 -21.22
C ARG A 344 -19.92 15.28 -20.06
N ALA A 345 -21.00 16.01 -20.33
CA ALA A 345 -21.96 16.45 -19.30
C ALA A 345 -22.63 15.28 -18.52
N THR A 346 -22.56 14.06 -19.03
CA THR A 346 -23.04 12.83 -18.38
C THR A 346 -21.96 12.10 -17.54
N GLU A 347 -20.69 12.43 -17.72
CA GLU A 347 -19.56 11.81 -17.05
C GLU A 347 -19.24 12.57 -15.75
N LYS A 348 -19.28 11.86 -14.62
CA LYS A 348 -18.92 12.43 -13.31
C LYS A 348 -17.41 12.52 -13.20
N SER A 349 -16.90 13.54 -12.50
CA SER A 349 -15.49 13.55 -12.08
C SER A 349 -15.19 12.29 -11.27
N VAL A 350 -13.97 11.77 -11.41
CA VAL A 350 -13.45 10.75 -10.49
C VAL A 350 -13.21 11.48 -9.17
N VAL A 351 -14.01 11.14 -8.18
CA VAL A 351 -13.94 11.69 -6.82
C VAL A 351 -12.89 10.87 -6.04
N GLY A 352 -12.07 11.52 -5.22
CA GLY A 352 -11.08 10.86 -4.37
C GLY A 352 -11.71 9.92 -3.32
N PRO A 353 -10.92 9.08 -2.65
CA PRO A 353 -11.42 8.18 -1.59
C PRO A 353 -12.12 8.94 -0.45
N ASP A 354 -11.74 10.19 -0.23
CA ASP A 354 -12.21 11.07 0.85
C ASP A 354 -13.48 11.87 0.47
N GLY A 355 -13.90 11.81 -0.80
CA GLY A 355 -15.13 12.46 -1.27
C GLY A 355 -14.94 13.83 -1.93
N GLU A 356 -13.71 14.34 -1.97
CA GLU A 356 -13.33 15.60 -2.65
C GLU A 356 -12.95 15.37 -4.14
N LYS A 357 -12.82 16.46 -4.91
CA LYS A 357 -13.37 16.52 -6.28
C LYS A 357 -12.40 16.82 -7.42
#